data_AF-A0A7Y9ZG30-F1
#
_entry.id   AF-A0A7Y9ZG30-F1
#
_cell.length_a   1.000
_cell.length_b   1.000
_cell.length_c   1.000
_cell.angle_alpha   90.00
_cell.angle_beta   90.00
_cell.angle_gamma   90.00
#
_symmetry.space_group_name_H-M   'P 1'
#
loop_
_entity.id
_entity.type
_entity.pdbx_description
1 polymer ?
#
loop_
_entity_poly.entity_id
_entity_poly.type
_entity_poly.pdbx_seq_one_letter_code
_entity_poly.pdbx_strand_id
1 'polypeptide(L)'
;MIAQLIAMASDDGLVWLLAAGPAGAAGTYWLIYRYYRNTDKSHAYERDTIIEAQPVQGGEEKVDHISKTTDPDIDGDNSDDYRERVQRVQ
;
A
#
# COMPACT_ATOMS: atom_id res chain seq x y z
N MET A 1 13.37 17.99 38.74
CA MET A 1 14.07 18.68 37.63
C MET A 1 13.13 19.06 36.50
N ILE A 2 12.42 18.11 35.85
CA ILE A 2 11.49 18.41 34.74
C ILE A 2 10.32 19.32 35.17
N ALA A 3 9.70 19.07 36.33
CA ALA A 3 8.61 19.90 36.85
C ALA A 3 9.02 21.35 37.12
N GLN A 4 10.29 21.59 37.52
CA GLN A 4 10.81 22.94 37.69
C GLN A 4 10.95 23.63 36.33
N LEU A 5 11.49 22.94 35.33
CA LEU A 5 11.64 23.42 33.95
C LEU A 5 10.31 23.85 33.30
N ILE A 6 9.24 23.09 33.56
CA ILE A 6 7.89 23.42 33.09
C ILE A 6 7.36 24.69 33.78
N ALA A 7 7.58 24.84 35.10
CA ALA A 7 7.14 26.00 35.86
C ALA A 7 7.81 27.31 35.40
N MET A 8 9.12 27.28 35.09
CA MET A 8 9.84 28.45 34.56
C MET A 8 9.39 28.78 33.13
N ALA A 9 9.12 27.77 32.30
CA ALA A 9 8.62 27.99 30.94
C ALA A 9 7.15 28.48 30.90
N SER A 10 6.35 28.21 31.94
CA SER A 10 4.95 28.66 32.02
C SER A 10 4.80 30.14 32.36
N ASP A 11 5.69 30.73 33.16
CA ASP A 11 5.63 32.16 33.48
C ASP A 11 5.89 33.05 32.26
N ASP A 12 6.79 32.63 31.37
CA ASP A 12 7.15 33.37 30.14
C ASP A 12 6.32 32.94 28.91
N GLY A 13 5.35 32.02 29.06
CA GLY A 13 4.53 31.51 27.96
C GLY A 13 5.32 30.66 26.93
N LEU A 14 6.51 30.18 27.29
CA LEU A 14 7.44 29.43 26.41
C LEU A 14 7.18 27.92 26.38
N VAL A 15 6.14 27.44 27.07
CA VAL A 15 5.80 26.00 27.12
C VAL A 15 5.58 25.41 25.73
N TRP A 16 5.02 26.18 24.78
CA TRP A 16 4.84 25.71 23.40
C TRP A 16 6.17 25.47 22.68
N LEU A 17 7.20 26.28 22.96
CA LEU A 17 8.53 26.13 22.37
C LEU A 17 9.24 24.89 22.94
N LEU A 18 9.07 24.65 24.24
CA LEU A 18 9.53 23.41 24.88
C LEU A 18 8.83 22.17 24.30
N ALA A 19 7.53 22.28 24.02
CA ALA A 19 6.75 21.19 23.43
C ALA A 19 7.07 20.96 21.94
N ALA A 20 7.53 21.99 21.22
CA ALA A 20 7.78 21.93 19.78
C ALA A 20 8.81 20.85 19.40
N GLY A 21 9.85 20.65 20.22
CA GLY A 21 10.86 19.62 19.97
C GLY A 21 10.28 18.19 20.02
N PRO A 22 9.72 17.74 21.16
CA PRO A 22 9.09 16.43 21.28
C PRO A 22 7.93 16.23 20.29
N ALA A 23 7.11 17.27 20.06
CA ALA A 23 6.02 17.20 19.10
C ALA A 23 6.54 17.02 17.67
N GLY A 24 7.59 17.75 17.28
CA GLY A 24 8.24 17.62 15.97
C GLY A 24 8.86 16.24 15.77
N ALA A 25 9.54 15.70 16.79
CA ALA A 25 10.13 14.36 16.74
C ALA A 25 9.05 13.27 16.57
N ALA A 26 8.00 13.32 17.40
CA ALA A 26 6.90 12.37 17.33
C ALA A 26 6.14 12.48 16.00
N GLY A 27 5.87 13.70 15.53
CA GLY A 27 5.21 13.96 14.26
C GLY A 27 6.01 13.45 13.06
N THR A 28 7.31 13.72 13.03
CA THR A 28 8.20 13.24 11.96
C THR A 28 8.26 11.71 11.92
N TYR A 29 8.46 11.08 13.08
CA TYR A 29 8.46 9.62 13.17
C TYR A 29 7.13 9.04 12.68
N TRP A 30 6.00 9.60 13.13
CA TRP A 30 4.67 9.10 12.78
C TRP A 30 4.36 9.25 11.29
N LEU A 31 4.76 10.38 10.67
CA LEU A 31 4.63 10.59 9.23
C LEU A 31 5.41 9.55 8.42
N ILE A 32 6.68 9.32 8.76
CA ILE A 32 7.53 8.32 8.09
C ILE A 32 6.96 6.92 8.32
N TYR A 33 6.57 6.62 9.56
CA TYR A 33 5.96 5.35 9.92
C TYR A 33 4.73 5.10 9.05
N ARG A 34 3.78 6.03 8.99
CA ARG A 34 2.55 5.87 8.19
C ARG A 34 2.80 5.87 6.69
N TYR A 35 3.81 6.59 6.20
CA TYR A 35 4.15 6.59 4.78
C TYR A 35 4.66 5.21 4.30
N TYR A 36 5.50 4.55 5.11
CA TYR A 36 6.06 3.24 4.74
C TYR A 36 5.24 2.06 5.24
N ARG A 37 4.58 2.20 6.39
CA ARG A 37 3.66 1.19 6.91
C ARG A 37 2.30 1.45 6.31
N ASN A 38 1.94 0.62 5.34
CA ASN A 38 0.58 0.47 4.79
C ASN A 38 -0.45 -0.02 5.84
N THR A 39 -0.31 0.32 7.13
CA THR A 39 -1.21 -0.13 8.20
C THR A 39 -2.60 0.52 8.09
N ASP A 40 -2.72 1.64 7.39
CA ASP A 40 -3.98 2.32 7.09
C ASP A 40 -4.54 2.01 5.69
N LYS A 41 -3.83 1.23 4.88
CA LYS A 41 -4.30 0.78 3.58
C LYS A 41 -4.81 -0.64 3.72
N SER A 42 -6.13 -0.81 3.66
CA SER A 42 -6.72 -2.13 3.43
C SER A 42 -6.15 -2.66 2.10
N HIS A 43 -5.61 -3.87 2.11
CA HIS A 43 -5.31 -4.57 0.87
C HIS A 43 -6.58 -4.54 0.02
N ALA A 44 -6.55 -3.87 -1.14
CA ALA A 44 -7.71 -3.75 -2.04
C ALA A 44 -8.33 -5.12 -2.39
N TYR A 45 -7.59 -6.19 -2.14
CA TYR A 45 -7.94 -7.58 -2.34
C TYR A 45 -8.89 -8.19 -1.29
N GLU A 46 -9.27 -7.50 -0.21
CA GLU A 46 -10.17 -8.09 0.80
C GLU A 46 -11.64 -8.20 0.35
N ARG A 47 -12.06 -7.47 -0.69
CA ARG A 47 -13.43 -7.58 -1.25
C ARG A 47 -13.49 -8.23 -2.62
N ASP A 48 -12.45 -8.12 -3.43
CA ASP A 48 -12.46 -8.59 -4.84
C ASP A 48 -11.87 -10.00 -5.03
N THR A 49 -11.60 -10.72 -3.94
CA THR A 49 -11.09 -12.10 -3.95
C THR A 49 -12.11 -13.10 -3.42
N ILE A 50 -13.41 -12.80 -3.52
CA ILE A 50 -14.41 -13.87 -3.50
C ILE A 50 -14.29 -14.58 -4.85
N ILE A 51 -13.43 -15.59 -4.91
CA ILE A 51 -13.30 -16.47 -6.06
C ILE A 51 -14.50 -17.41 -6.01
N GLU A 52 -15.57 -17.05 -6.70
CA GLU A 52 -16.65 -17.99 -6.99
C GLU A 52 -16.13 -18.95 -8.08
N ALA A 53 -15.83 -20.18 -7.69
CA ALA A 53 -15.36 -21.21 -8.60
C ALA A 53 -16.48 -21.56 -9.58
N GLN A 54 -16.43 -20.98 -10.78
CA GLN A 54 -17.29 -21.39 -11.88
C GLN A 54 -16.89 -22.80 -12.32
N PRO A 55 -17.85 -23.71 -12.58
CA PRO A 55 -17.53 -25.02 -13.10
C PRO A 55 -16.86 -24.87 -14.47
N VAL A 56 -15.63 -25.37 -14.59
CA VAL A 56 -14.92 -25.42 -15.89
C VAL A 56 -15.57 -26.52 -16.71
N GLN A 57 -16.66 -26.18 -17.41
CA GLN A 57 -17.27 -27.06 -18.41
C GLN A 57 -16.83 -26.59 -19.79
N GLY A 58 -15.95 -27.37 -20.41
CA GLY A 58 -15.44 -27.14 -21.75
C GLY A 58 -14.46 -28.25 -22.09
N GLY A 59 -14.63 -28.87 -23.26
CA GLY A 59 -13.60 -29.75 -23.80
C GLY A 59 -12.33 -28.95 -24.10
N GLU A 60 -11.18 -29.59 -23.99
CA GLU A 60 -9.91 -28.97 -24.40
C GLU A 60 -9.88 -28.86 -25.93
N GLU A 61 -10.10 -27.65 -26.45
CA GLU A 61 -9.82 -27.32 -27.85
C GLU A 61 -8.53 -26.52 -27.93
N LYS A 62 -7.53 -27.09 -28.62
CA LYS A 62 -6.26 -26.42 -28.84
C LYS A 62 -6.45 -25.34 -29.91
N VAL A 63 -6.61 -24.10 -29.47
CA VAL A 63 -6.84 -22.94 -30.35
C VAL A 63 -5.59 -22.47 -31.11
N ASP A 64 -4.40 -22.62 -30.51
CA ASP A 64 -3.16 -22.21 -31.18
C ASP A 64 -1.92 -22.95 -30.64
N HIS A 65 -0.80 -22.85 -31.37
CA HIS A 65 0.51 -23.34 -30.96
C HIS A 65 1.62 -22.42 -31.46
N ILE A 66 2.25 -21.70 -30.52
CA ILE A 66 3.45 -20.91 -30.81
C ILE A 66 4.67 -21.72 -30.40
N SER A 67 5.60 -21.95 -31.33
CA SER A 67 6.83 -22.71 -31.10
C SER A 67 8.09 -21.84 -30.99
N LYS A 68 8.00 -20.55 -31.38
CA LYS A 68 9.10 -19.59 -31.38
C LYS A 68 8.57 -18.16 -31.24
N THR A 69 8.36 -17.70 -30.01
CA THR A 69 8.20 -16.26 -29.73
C THR A 69 9.55 -15.68 -29.31
N THR A 70 9.85 -14.46 -29.75
CA THR A 70 10.95 -13.64 -29.20
C THR A 70 10.40 -12.53 -28.31
N ASP A 71 9.07 -12.42 -28.22
CA ASP A 71 8.40 -11.46 -27.36
C ASP A 71 8.59 -11.87 -25.91
N PRO A 72 9.19 -11.01 -25.06
CA PRO A 72 9.32 -11.29 -23.64
C PRO A 72 7.98 -11.21 -22.91
N ASP A 73 6.99 -10.53 -23.50
CA ASP A 73 5.74 -10.15 -22.84
C ASP A 73 4.54 -10.81 -23.52
N ILE A 74 3.45 -10.95 -22.75
CA ILE A 74 2.20 -11.53 -23.24
C ILE A 74 1.26 -10.37 -23.60
N ASP A 75 0.67 -10.41 -24.79
CA ASP A 75 -0.35 -9.44 -25.19
C ASP A 75 -1.49 -9.40 -24.16
N GLY A 76 -1.66 -8.23 -23.54
CA GLY A 76 -2.67 -8.01 -22.50
C GLY A 76 -2.22 -8.44 -21.09
N ASP A 77 -0.92 -8.60 -20.84
CA ASP A 77 -0.42 -8.75 -19.47
C ASP A 77 -0.68 -7.49 -18.62
N ASN A 78 -0.65 -7.68 -17.31
CA ASN A 78 -0.86 -6.63 -16.32
C ASN A 78 0.43 -6.30 -15.55
N SER A 79 1.60 -6.53 -16.17
CA SER A 79 2.90 -6.40 -15.52
C SER A 79 3.25 -4.95 -15.13
N ASP A 80 2.65 -3.96 -15.80
CA ASP A 80 2.79 -2.55 -15.46
C ASP A 80 1.60 -2.00 -14.63
N ASP A 81 0.46 -2.71 -14.62
CA ASP A 81 -0.72 -2.38 -13.80
C ASP A 81 -1.20 -3.59 -12.99
N TYR A 82 -0.44 -3.92 -11.95
CA TYR A 82 -0.67 -5.06 -11.06
C TYR A 82 -2.05 -5.09 -10.38
N ARG A 83 -2.81 -3.99 -10.45
CA ARG A 83 -4.14 -3.88 -9.84
C ARG A 83 -5.26 -4.22 -10.81
N GLU A 84 -4.99 -4.22 -12.11
CA GLU A 84 -5.96 -4.62 -13.12
C GLU A 84 -5.94 -6.15 -13.29
N ARG A 85 -7.11 -6.77 -13.39
CA ARG A 85 -7.21 -8.22 -13.63
C ARG A 85 -7.03 -8.48 -15.12
N VAL A 86 -6.14 -9.40 -15.46
CA VAL A 86 -6.01 -9.94 -16.81
C VAL A 86 -7.36 -10.51 -17.26
N GLN A 87 -7.90 -9.98 -18.35
CA GLN A 87 -9.11 -10.51 -18.95
C GLN A 87 -8.77 -11.74 -19.78
N ARG A 88 -9.57 -12.80 -19.66
CA ARG A 88 -9.45 -13.94 -20.58
C ARG A 88 -9.91 -13.49 -21.96
N VAL A 89 -9.13 -13.85 -22.98
CA VAL A 89 -9.52 -13.72 -24.39
C VAL A 89 -10.86 -14.43 -24.59
N GLN A 90 -11.84 -13.75 -25.19
CA GLN A 90 -13.14 -14.31 -25.57
C GLN A 90 -13.04 -15.05 -26.90
#